data_AF-A0A241VCG4-F1
#
_entry.id   AF-A0A241VCG4-F1
#
_cell.length_a   1.000
_cell.length_b   1.000
_cell.length_c   1.000
_cell.angle_alpha   90.00
_cell.angle_beta   90.00
_cell.angle_gamma   90.00
#
_symmetry.space_group_name_H-M   'P 1'
#
loop_
_entity.id
_entity.type
_entity.pdbx_description
1 polymer ?
#
loop_
_entity_poly.entity_id
_entity_poly.type
_entity_poly.pdbx_seq_one_letter_code
_entity_poly.pdbx_strand_id
1 'polypeptide(L)'
;MYKTTIQIFLLLVFTSSLTLYGCSEEPKSAVSEKPIIKAEMIVSPIKDKFLVACLSSELLDKLMEHLVREEKTKASAMFDNYDCVQIPETEKFKVLSVRGSKIEIINAQNTNSNGLWTYSESMQPIK
;
A
#
# COMPACT_ATOMS: atom_id res chain seq x y z
N MET A 1 8.27 63.63 46.55
CA MET A 1 9.25 63.64 47.66
C MET A 1 9.42 62.21 48.14
N TYR A 2 10.68 61.73 48.19
CA TYR A 2 11.26 60.51 48.82
C TYR A 2 10.28 59.45 49.37
N LYS A 3 10.47 58.14 49.17
CA LYS A 3 11.69 57.42 49.58
C LYS A 3 11.67 55.96 49.11
N THR A 4 12.79 55.54 48.56
CA THR A 4 13.36 54.20 48.37
C THR A 4 12.96 53.16 49.43
N THR A 5 12.61 51.94 49.00
CA THR A 5 13.01 50.72 49.72
C THR A 5 13.29 49.60 48.72
N ILE A 6 14.54 49.16 48.76
CA ILE A 6 15.17 48.09 48.00
C ILE A 6 14.77 46.75 48.61
N GLN A 7 14.35 45.78 47.80
CA GLN A 7 14.62 44.38 48.09
C GLN A 7 15.06 43.66 46.81
N ILE A 8 16.37 43.57 46.67
CA ILE A 8 17.08 42.68 45.76
C ILE A 8 17.22 41.34 46.50
N PHE A 9 16.50 40.32 46.05
CA PHE A 9 16.79 38.90 46.28
C PHE A 9 16.84 38.28 44.87
N LEU A 10 18.00 38.29 44.22
CA LEU A 10 19.04 37.26 44.34
C LEU A 10 18.54 35.88 43.88
N LEU A 11 18.69 35.67 42.57
CA LEU A 11 19.12 34.45 41.87
C LEU A 11 18.52 33.12 42.33
N LEU A 12 17.64 32.55 41.50
CA LEU A 12 17.75 31.14 41.13
C LEU A 12 17.67 30.99 39.61
N VAL A 13 18.87 30.84 39.07
CA VAL A 13 19.28 30.19 37.82
C VAL A 13 18.17 29.32 37.23
N PHE A 14 17.46 29.84 36.22
CA PHE A 14 16.69 29.01 35.30
C PHE A 14 17.71 28.21 34.48
N THR A 15 17.97 26.99 34.91
CA THR A 15 18.73 26.02 34.13
C THR A 15 17.91 25.73 32.87
N SER A 16 18.35 26.28 31.74
CA SER A 16 17.87 25.91 30.40
C SER A 16 18.12 24.43 30.17
N SER A 17 17.19 23.61 30.62
CA SER A 17 17.07 22.23 30.16
C SER A 17 16.46 22.32 28.76
N LEU A 18 17.33 22.44 27.75
CA LEU A 18 17.00 22.01 26.39
C LEU A 18 16.80 20.48 26.45
N THR A 19 15.63 20.05 26.90
CA THR A 19 15.15 18.71 26.57
C THR A 19 14.74 18.77 25.11
N LEU A 20 15.58 18.16 24.26
CA LEU A 20 15.25 17.80 22.89
C LEU A 20 13.97 16.94 22.90
N TYR A 21 12.81 17.59 22.81
CA TYR A 21 11.61 16.97 22.27
C TYR A 21 11.75 17.04 20.75
N GLY A 22 12.04 15.90 20.12
CA GLY A 22 12.28 15.83 18.68
C GLY A 22 12.31 14.41 18.16
N CYS A 23 11.12 13.80 18.13
CA CYS A 23 10.65 12.62 17.40
C CYS A 23 11.68 11.77 16.63
N SER A 24 11.85 10.53 17.08
CA SER A 24 11.82 9.37 16.19
C SER A 24 11.37 8.16 17.00
N GLU A 25 10.06 8.04 17.16
CA GLU A 25 9.50 6.69 17.18
C GLU A 25 9.73 6.16 15.77
N GLU A 26 10.76 5.33 15.59
CA GLU A 26 10.76 4.41 14.47
C GLU A 26 9.42 3.67 14.53
N PRO A 27 8.56 3.76 13.51
CA PRO A 27 7.41 2.89 13.48
C PRO A 27 8.00 1.48 13.40
N LYS A 28 7.98 0.76 14.53
CA LYS A 28 8.18 -0.67 14.55
C LYS A 28 7.22 -1.20 13.52
N SER A 29 7.76 -1.58 12.36
CA SER A 29 7.02 -2.34 11.36
C SER A 29 6.54 -3.58 12.10
N ALA A 30 5.31 -3.53 12.57
CA ALA A 30 4.55 -4.72 12.87
C ALA A 30 4.59 -5.50 11.57
N VAL A 31 5.39 -6.58 11.55
CA VAL A 31 5.34 -7.57 10.50
C VAL A 31 3.94 -8.15 10.59
N SER A 32 3.01 -7.50 9.92
CA SER A 32 1.68 -8.03 9.67
C SER A 32 1.92 -9.29 8.87
N GLU A 33 1.67 -10.43 9.50
CA GLU A 33 1.75 -11.74 8.85
C GLU A 33 0.86 -11.68 7.61
N LYS A 34 1.48 -11.58 6.43
CA LYS A 34 0.76 -11.39 5.17
C LYS A 34 -0.19 -12.58 5.00
N PRO A 35 -1.51 -12.37 4.90
CA PRO A 35 -2.45 -13.47 4.82
C PRO A 35 -2.17 -14.33 3.60
N ILE A 36 -2.12 -15.66 3.79
CA ILE A 36 -1.83 -16.62 2.73
C ILE A 36 -3.07 -16.77 1.85
N ILE A 37 -3.03 -16.20 0.65
CA ILE A 37 -4.06 -16.37 -0.38
C ILE A 37 -3.89 -17.74 -1.06
N LYS A 38 -4.97 -18.51 -1.15
CA LYS A 38 -5.05 -19.81 -1.85
C LYS A 38 -6.13 -19.76 -2.93
N ALA A 39 -6.10 -20.74 -3.84
CA ALA A 39 -7.16 -20.93 -4.82
C ALA A 39 -8.53 -21.09 -4.12
N GLU A 40 -9.59 -20.76 -4.85
CA GLU A 40 -11.00 -20.79 -4.44
C GLU A 40 -11.41 -19.80 -3.35
N MET A 41 -10.47 -19.08 -2.73
CA MET A 41 -10.78 -18.01 -1.79
C MET A 41 -11.47 -16.83 -2.48
N ILE A 42 -12.30 -16.11 -1.71
CA ILE A 42 -12.81 -14.80 -2.10
C ILE A 42 -11.90 -13.73 -1.51
N VAL A 43 -11.47 -12.80 -2.36
CA VAL A 43 -10.60 -11.67 -2.01
C VAL A 43 -11.25 -10.36 -2.43
N SER A 44 -10.88 -9.28 -1.76
CA SER A 44 -11.19 -7.90 -2.16
C SER A 44 -9.90 -7.09 -2.32
N PRO A 45 -9.92 -6.04 -3.15
CA PRO A 45 -8.83 -5.08 -3.21
C PRO A 45 -8.49 -4.49 -1.82
N ILE A 46 -7.22 -4.19 -1.62
CA ILE A 46 -6.73 -3.40 -0.48
C ILE A 46 -6.68 -1.94 -0.92
N LYS A 47 -7.29 -1.06 -0.11
CA LYS A 47 -7.25 0.38 -0.36
C LYS A 47 -5.80 0.90 -0.39
N ASP A 48 -5.54 1.93 -1.20
CA ASP A 48 -4.25 2.60 -1.32
C ASP A 48 -3.12 1.71 -1.88
N LYS A 49 -3.46 0.55 -2.46
CA LYS A 49 -2.54 -0.29 -3.24
C LYS A 49 -2.68 -0.02 -4.73
N PHE A 50 -1.68 -0.48 -5.50
CA PHE A 50 -1.75 -0.45 -6.95
C PHE A 50 -2.69 -1.56 -7.45
N LEU A 51 -3.88 -1.17 -7.91
CA LEU A 51 -4.97 -2.08 -8.28
C LEU A 51 -5.01 -2.30 -9.79
N VAL A 52 -4.21 -3.26 -10.25
CA VAL A 52 -4.13 -3.65 -11.65
C VAL A 52 -4.24 -5.16 -11.81
N ALA A 53 -4.89 -5.62 -12.88
CA ALA A 53 -4.81 -7.00 -13.32
C ALA A 53 -4.55 -7.07 -14.83
N CYS A 54 -3.84 -8.10 -15.29
CA CYS A 54 -3.48 -8.29 -16.69
C CYS A 54 -3.93 -9.64 -17.23
N LEU A 55 -4.07 -9.77 -18.55
CA LEU A 55 -4.55 -11.01 -19.20
C LEU A 55 -3.67 -12.23 -18.91
N SER A 56 -2.38 -12.01 -18.64
CA SER A 56 -1.46 -13.08 -18.25
C SER A 56 -0.48 -12.61 -17.16
N SER A 57 0.15 -13.58 -16.51
CA SER A 57 1.18 -13.31 -15.53
C SER A 57 2.40 -12.59 -16.13
N GLU A 58 2.73 -12.87 -17.38
CA GLU A 58 3.87 -12.28 -18.10
C GLU A 58 3.59 -10.83 -18.47
N LEU A 59 2.34 -10.51 -18.84
CA LEU A 59 1.91 -9.13 -19.07
C LEU A 59 1.93 -8.31 -17.77
N LEU A 60 1.56 -8.90 -16.63
CA LEU A 60 1.70 -8.24 -15.34
C LEU A 60 3.18 -7.91 -15.03
N ASP A 61 4.09 -8.86 -15.26
CA ASP A 61 5.53 -8.62 -15.06
C ASP A 61 6.06 -7.52 -16.00
N LYS A 62 5.63 -7.53 -17.26
CA LYS A 62 6.01 -6.52 -18.26
C LYS A 62 5.50 -5.12 -17.90
N LEU A 63 4.27 -5.02 -17.38
CA LEU A 63 3.76 -3.74 -16.87
C LEU A 63 4.65 -3.23 -15.74
N MET A 64 4.98 -4.10 -14.77
CA MET A 64 5.86 -3.71 -13.67
C MET A 64 7.25 -3.31 -14.15
N GLU A 65 7.81 -3.97 -15.16
CA GLU A 65 9.07 -3.59 -15.78
C GLU A 65 9.02 -2.17 -16.36
N HIS A 66 7.96 -1.83 -17.11
CA HIS A 66 7.77 -0.48 -17.64
C HIS A 66 7.60 0.56 -16.53
N LEU A 67 6.86 0.24 -15.46
CA LEU A 67 6.66 1.15 -14.33
C LEU A 67 7.94 1.40 -13.55
N VAL A 68 8.73 0.36 -13.26
CA VAL A 68 10.02 0.46 -12.56
C VAL A 68 11.04 1.26 -13.38
N ARG A 69 10.98 1.17 -14.70
CA ARG A 69 11.83 1.94 -15.62
C ARG A 69 11.29 3.34 -15.96
N GLU A 70 10.19 3.75 -15.35
CA GLU A 70 9.50 5.03 -15.60
C GLU A 70 9.09 5.23 -17.08
N GLU A 71 8.89 4.15 -17.84
CA GLU A 71 8.49 4.16 -19.24
C GLU A 71 6.96 4.39 -19.39
N LYS A 72 6.49 5.56 -18.96
CA LYS A 72 5.06 5.90 -18.85
C LYS A 72 4.26 5.65 -20.12
N THR A 73 4.80 5.98 -21.29
CA THR A 73 4.13 5.76 -22.58
C THR A 73 3.90 4.27 -22.85
N LYS A 74 4.87 3.42 -22.52
CA LYS A 74 4.75 1.96 -22.71
C LYS A 74 3.80 1.35 -21.69
N ALA A 75 3.87 1.80 -20.43
CA ALA A 75 2.92 1.38 -19.40
C ALA A 75 1.48 1.77 -19.77
N SER A 76 1.26 3.00 -20.24
CA SER A 76 -0.05 3.48 -20.70
C SER A 76 -0.60 2.64 -21.85
N ALA A 77 0.24 2.32 -22.83
CA ALA A 77 -0.17 1.53 -23.99
C ALA A 77 -0.70 0.13 -23.61
N MET A 78 -0.27 -0.44 -22.48
CA MET A 78 -0.81 -1.73 -22.00
C MET A 78 -2.26 -1.62 -21.53
N PHE A 79 -2.68 -0.46 -21.05
CA PHE A 79 -4.10 -0.21 -20.74
C PHE A 79 -4.90 0.09 -22.00
N ASP A 80 -4.32 0.87 -22.93
CA ASP A 80 -4.98 1.22 -24.19
C ASP A 80 -5.22 -0.02 -25.08
N ASN A 81 -4.31 -0.99 -25.03
CA ASN A 81 -4.41 -2.26 -25.76
C ASN A 81 -5.23 -3.33 -25.02
N TYR A 82 -5.79 -3.02 -23.84
CA TYR A 82 -6.53 -3.98 -22.99
C TYR A 82 -5.69 -5.18 -22.50
N ASP A 83 -4.35 -5.09 -22.52
CA ASP A 83 -3.47 -6.09 -21.92
C ASP A 83 -3.63 -6.12 -20.39
N CYS A 84 -3.89 -4.94 -19.81
CA CYS A 84 -4.11 -4.73 -18.38
C CYS A 84 -5.29 -3.79 -18.12
N VAL A 85 -5.91 -3.95 -16.95
CA VAL A 85 -7.06 -3.15 -16.51
C VAL A 85 -6.89 -2.72 -15.06
N GLN A 86 -7.49 -1.59 -14.70
CA GLN A 86 -7.65 -1.23 -13.30
C GLN A 86 -8.75 -2.06 -12.65
N ILE A 87 -8.50 -2.52 -11.43
CA ILE A 87 -9.46 -3.31 -10.67
C ILE A 87 -10.33 -2.36 -9.83
N PRO A 88 -11.66 -2.47 -9.88
CA PRO A 88 -12.54 -1.65 -9.05
C PRO A 88 -12.37 -1.99 -7.56
N GLU A 89 -12.20 -0.96 -6.72
CA GLU A 89 -11.94 -1.09 -5.27
C GLU A 89 -13.03 -1.84 -4.48
N THR A 90 -14.28 -1.74 -4.93
CA THR A 90 -15.45 -2.24 -4.20
C THR A 90 -15.85 -3.67 -4.59
N GLU A 91 -15.21 -4.22 -5.62
CA GLU A 91 -15.55 -5.53 -6.17
C GLU A 91 -14.93 -6.67 -5.38
N LYS A 92 -15.51 -7.87 -5.54
CA LYS A 92 -15.02 -9.11 -4.94
C LYS A 92 -14.60 -10.07 -6.04
N PHE A 93 -13.54 -10.81 -5.77
CA PHE A 93 -12.95 -11.71 -6.74
C PHE A 93 -12.75 -13.09 -6.15
N LYS A 94 -12.99 -14.13 -6.96
CA LYS A 94 -12.58 -15.49 -6.66
C LYS A 94 -11.17 -15.73 -7.18
N VAL A 95 -10.32 -16.34 -6.37
CA VAL A 95 -8.99 -16.77 -6.79
C VAL A 95 -9.12 -18.09 -7.57
N LEU A 96 -8.63 -18.11 -8.80
CA LEU A 96 -8.58 -19.30 -9.64
C LEU A 96 -7.27 -20.07 -9.43
N SER A 97 -6.14 -19.36 -9.46
CA SER A 97 -4.80 -19.93 -9.43
C SER A 97 -3.87 -19.08 -8.57
N VAL A 98 -2.83 -19.70 -8.01
CA VAL A 98 -1.77 -19.01 -7.26
C VAL A 98 -0.41 -19.43 -7.82
N ARG A 99 0.44 -18.45 -8.14
CA ARG A 99 1.83 -18.66 -8.60
C ARG A 99 2.76 -17.68 -7.89
N GLY A 100 3.38 -18.13 -6.80
CA GLY A 100 4.25 -17.29 -5.99
C GLY A 100 3.51 -16.08 -5.43
N SER A 101 3.99 -14.87 -5.73
CA SER A 101 3.33 -13.63 -5.31
C SER A 101 2.15 -13.21 -6.20
N LYS A 102 1.90 -13.91 -7.32
CA LYS A 102 0.85 -13.58 -8.30
C LYS A 102 -0.34 -14.52 -8.15
N ILE A 103 -1.53 -13.98 -8.37
CA ILE A 103 -2.79 -14.72 -8.29
C ILE A 103 -3.61 -14.42 -9.52
N GLU A 104 -4.30 -15.44 -10.01
CA GLU A 104 -5.32 -15.31 -11.04
C GLU A 104 -6.66 -15.11 -10.36
N ILE A 105 -7.37 -14.06 -10.74
CA ILE A 105 -8.64 -13.65 -10.15
C ILE A 105 -9.72 -13.55 -11.23
N ILE A 106 -10.95 -13.82 -10.83
CA ILE A 106 -12.13 -13.54 -11.62
C ILE A 106 -13.16 -12.82 -10.76
N ASN A 107 -13.94 -11.91 -11.33
CA ASN A 107 -15.03 -11.28 -10.58
C ASN A 107 -15.93 -12.39 -10.00
N ALA A 108 -16.28 -12.30 -8.71
CA ALA A 108 -16.99 -13.36 -8.00
C ALA A 108 -18.41 -13.62 -8.53
N GLN A 109 -18.97 -12.68 -9.30
CA GLN A 109 -20.28 -12.82 -9.95
C GLN A 109 -20.18 -13.42 -11.36
N ASN A 110 -18.97 -13.60 -11.91
CA ASN A 110 -18.76 -14.12 -13.25
C ASN A 110 -18.63 -15.65 -13.23
N THR A 111 -19.20 -16.31 -14.25
CA THR A 111 -19.17 -17.77 -14.44
C THR A 111 -18.15 -18.22 -15.50
N ASN A 112 -17.43 -17.29 -16.13
CA ASN A 112 -16.38 -17.60 -17.10
C ASN A 112 -15.18 -18.31 -16.44
N SER A 113 -14.34 -18.95 -17.26
CA SER A 113 -13.14 -19.69 -16.79
C SER A 113 -11.84 -18.90 -16.85
N ASN A 114 -11.80 -17.79 -17.59
CA ASN A 114 -10.56 -17.04 -17.83
C ASN A 114 -10.47 -15.87 -16.85
N GLY A 115 -9.44 -15.89 -16.00
CA GLY A 115 -9.17 -14.81 -15.05
C GLY A 115 -8.19 -13.77 -15.57
N LEU A 116 -7.89 -12.81 -14.70
CA LEU A 116 -6.82 -11.83 -14.85
C LEU A 116 -5.80 -12.02 -13.74
N TRP A 117 -4.54 -11.70 -14.00
CA TRP A 117 -3.43 -11.86 -13.08
C TRP A 117 -3.11 -10.56 -12.35
N THR A 118 -3.04 -10.61 -11.02
CA THR A 118 -2.62 -9.51 -10.13
C THR A 118 -1.61 -10.00 -9.10
N TYR A 119 -0.98 -9.09 -8.36
CA TYR A 119 -0.20 -9.45 -7.17
C TYR A 119 -1.10 -9.70 -5.96
N SER A 120 -0.77 -10.73 -5.18
CA SER A 120 -1.44 -11.08 -3.93
C SER A 120 -1.39 -9.96 -2.88
N GLU A 121 -0.42 -9.05 -2.96
CA GLU A 121 -0.29 -7.93 -2.01
C GLU A 121 -1.25 -6.77 -2.25
N SER A 122 -1.92 -6.74 -3.40
CA SER A 122 -3.00 -5.78 -3.68
C SER A 122 -4.37 -6.29 -3.23
N MET A 123 -4.42 -7.51 -2.68
CA MET A 123 -5.65 -8.22 -2.33
C MET A 123 -5.62 -8.73 -0.89
N GLN A 124 -6.79 -8.80 -0.26
CA GLN A 124 -6.99 -9.36 1.07
C GLN A 124 -8.10 -10.41 1.06
N PRO A 125 -7.96 -11.54 1.78
CA PRO A 125 -9.07 -12.48 1.95
C PRO A 125 -10.25 -11.82 2.65
N ILE A 126 -11.46 -12.09 2.16
CA ILE A 126 -12.70 -11.75 2.86
C ILE A 126 -13.00 -12.91 3.81
N LYS A 127 -13.16 -12.60 5.10
CA LYS A 127 -13.59 -13.57 6.12
C LYS A 127 -15.08 -13.87 6.01
#